data_AF-A0A843I2W6-F1
#
_entry.id   AF-A0A843I2W6-F1
#
_cell.length_a   1.000
_cell.length_b   1.000
_cell.length_c   1.000
_cell.angle_alpha   90.00
_cell.angle_beta   90.00
_cell.angle_gamma   90.00
#
_symmetry.space_group_name_H-M   'P 1'
#
loop_
_entity.id
_entity.type
_entity.pdbx_description
1 polymer ?
#
loop_
_entity_poly.entity_id
_entity_poly.type
_entity_poly.pdbx_seq_one_letter_code
_entity_poly.pdbx_strand_id
1 'polypeptide(L)'
;VSLIAFAAEYYIGPLLNMSYTIVSNPAYISQGYVNLGTLSPGQSGSASSSATLTVYRAGVFTIGFSNITALSQFSVFNVNITFSNSSETVRIYLSYPSGSYSDQVYLAPGTYYLNIIVTYYVSTTATNSTYSGPILGVWYSSS
;
A
#
# COMPACT_ATOMS: atom_id res chain seq x y z
N VAL A 1 56.96 -9.00 -48.05
CA VAL A 1 56.22 -8.96 -46.77
C VAL A 1 55.58 -7.59 -46.66
N SER A 2 54.27 -7.48 -46.96
CA SER A 2 53.56 -6.20 -46.85
C SER A 2 53.16 -6.01 -45.39
N LEU A 3 53.81 -5.05 -44.71
CA LEU A 3 53.37 -4.56 -43.42
C LEU A 3 52.16 -3.65 -43.64
N ILE A 4 50.99 -4.09 -43.20
CA ILE A 4 49.83 -3.21 -43.06
C ILE A 4 50.09 -2.40 -41.79
N ALA A 5 50.47 -1.13 -41.95
CA ALA A 5 50.54 -0.19 -40.84
C ALA A 5 49.12 0.20 -40.44
N PHE A 6 48.66 -0.26 -39.27
CA PHE A 6 47.53 0.38 -38.62
C PHE A 6 48.01 1.74 -38.10
N ALA A 7 47.34 2.82 -38.52
CA ALA A 7 47.60 4.16 -38.02
C ALA A 7 47.38 4.21 -36.50
N ALA A 8 48.16 5.02 -35.79
CA ALA A 8 47.96 5.24 -34.37
C ALA A 8 46.58 5.88 -34.15
N GLU A 9 45.65 5.12 -33.59
CA GLU A 9 44.30 5.61 -33.28
C GLU A 9 44.35 6.46 -32.01
N TYR A 10 43.75 7.66 -32.07
CA TYR A 10 43.65 8.56 -30.92
C TYR A 10 42.25 8.47 -30.31
N TYR A 11 42.17 8.02 -29.07
CA TYR A 11 40.93 8.04 -28.31
C TYR A 11 40.55 9.49 -27.97
N ILE A 12 39.49 9.99 -28.60
CA ILE A 12 38.98 11.37 -28.45
C ILE A 12 37.84 11.51 -27.41
N GLY A 13 37.42 10.42 -26.76
CA GLY A 13 36.40 10.41 -25.71
C GLY A 13 35.17 9.55 -26.01
N PRO A 14 34.24 9.42 -25.05
CA PRO A 14 33.06 8.58 -25.21
C PRO A 14 31.99 9.25 -26.09
N LEU A 15 31.33 8.46 -26.96
CA LEU A 15 30.18 8.91 -27.74
C LEU A 15 28.88 8.96 -26.93
N LEU A 16 28.77 8.16 -25.88
CA LEU A 16 27.58 8.10 -25.02
C LEU A 16 28.02 7.73 -23.60
N ASN A 17 27.52 8.48 -22.63
CA ASN A 17 27.54 8.08 -21.23
C ASN A 17 26.13 7.66 -20.84
N MET A 18 26.00 6.52 -20.16
CA MET A 18 24.73 6.00 -19.68
C MET A 18 24.77 5.82 -18.16
N SER A 19 23.68 6.18 -17.50
CA SER A 19 23.46 5.93 -16.07
C SER A 19 22.00 5.54 -15.86
N TYR A 20 21.75 4.56 -15.00
CA TYR A 20 20.40 4.14 -14.63
C TYR A 20 20.34 3.68 -13.16
N THR A 21 19.15 3.69 -12.58
CA THR A 21 18.85 3.11 -11.27
C THR A 21 17.70 2.12 -11.45
N ILE A 22 17.90 0.87 -11.03
CA ILE A 22 16.84 -0.16 -11.01
C ILE A 22 16.29 -0.24 -9.59
N VAL A 23 15.01 0.04 -9.41
CA VAL A 23 14.32 -0.13 -8.14
C VAL A 23 13.60 -1.48 -8.15
N SER A 24 14.01 -2.40 -7.27
CA SER A 24 13.51 -3.78 -7.19
C SER A 24 12.30 -3.95 -6.25
N ASN A 25 11.49 -2.92 -6.04
CA ASN A 25 10.33 -3.04 -5.15
C ASN A 25 9.19 -3.78 -5.90
N PRO A 26 8.57 -4.83 -5.34
CA PRO A 26 7.47 -5.56 -6.01
C PRO A 26 6.25 -4.69 -6.30
N ALA A 27 6.05 -3.60 -5.53
CA ALA A 27 4.97 -2.66 -5.72
C ALA A 27 5.32 -1.26 -5.16
N TYR A 28 4.50 -0.27 -5.51
CA TYR A 28 4.50 1.09 -4.97
C TYR A 28 3.09 1.47 -4.53
N ILE A 29 2.96 2.19 -3.40
CA ILE A 29 1.67 2.64 -2.85
C ILE A 29 1.66 4.16 -2.72
N SER A 30 0.63 4.79 -3.28
CA SER A 30 0.21 6.14 -2.89
C SER A 30 -0.79 6.03 -1.76
N GLN A 31 -0.45 6.57 -0.59
CA GLN A 31 -1.23 6.43 0.63
C GLN A 31 -2.58 7.16 0.54
N GLY A 32 -3.60 6.53 1.12
CA GLY A 32 -4.87 7.19 1.42
C GLY A 32 -4.86 7.80 2.81
N TYR A 33 -5.73 8.79 3.03
CA TYR A 33 -5.87 9.47 4.31
C TYR A 33 -7.34 9.53 4.72
N VAL A 34 -7.63 9.05 5.93
CA VAL A 34 -8.94 9.16 6.57
C VAL A 34 -8.80 10.05 7.79
N ASN A 35 -9.61 11.09 7.89
CA ASN A 35 -9.77 11.89 9.09
C ASN A 35 -11.15 11.63 9.69
N LEU A 36 -11.19 11.08 10.90
CA LEU A 36 -12.44 10.82 11.61
C LEU A 36 -12.93 12.02 12.43
N GLY A 37 -12.11 13.08 12.58
CA GLY A 37 -12.42 14.24 13.39
C GLY A 37 -12.41 13.94 14.90
N THR A 38 -13.09 14.78 15.68
CA THR A 38 -13.31 14.56 17.11
C THR A 38 -14.48 13.62 17.30
N LEU A 39 -14.24 12.50 17.99
CA LEU A 39 -15.25 11.48 18.25
C LEU A 39 -15.66 11.47 19.73
N SER A 40 -16.94 11.18 19.99
CA SER A 40 -17.48 11.00 21.35
C SER A 40 -17.67 9.52 21.70
N PRO A 41 -17.62 9.12 22.98
CA PRO A 41 -17.98 7.77 23.40
C PRO A 41 -19.37 7.36 22.90
N GLY A 42 -19.51 6.14 22.39
CA GLY A 42 -20.76 5.62 21.82
C GLY A 42 -21.12 6.15 20.42
N GLN A 43 -20.29 7.00 19.82
CA GLN A 43 -20.50 7.50 18.46
C GLN A 43 -20.25 6.39 17.42
N SER A 44 -21.17 6.24 16.48
CA SER A 44 -20.94 5.46 15.25
C SER A 44 -20.69 6.37 14.07
N GLY A 45 -20.03 5.84 13.04
CA GLY A 45 -19.84 6.56 11.80
C GLY A 45 -19.21 5.74 10.69
N SER A 46 -19.07 6.38 9.54
CA SER A 46 -18.34 5.87 8.40
C SER A 46 -17.48 6.97 7.78
N ALA A 47 -16.36 6.57 7.20
CA ALA A 47 -15.48 7.45 6.45
C ALA A 47 -14.89 6.68 5.27
N SER A 48 -14.52 7.40 4.21
CA SER A 48 -13.90 6.80 3.04
C SER A 48 -12.62 7.52 2.65
N SER A 49 -11.71 6.78 2.02
CA SER A 49 -10.51 7.31 1.40
C SER A 49 -10.21 6.53 0.13
N SER A 50 -9.42 7.16 -0.74
CA SER A 50 -8.84 6.51 -1.90
C SER A 50 -7.33 6.41 -1.77
N ALA A 51 -6.76 5.38 -2.39
CA ALA A 51 -5.33 5.15 -2.50
C ALA A 51 -5.03 4.54 -3.88
N THR A 52 -3.76 4.49 -4.28
CA THR A 52 -3.34 3.72 -5.46
C THR A 52 -2.23 2.74 -5.10
N LEU A 53 -2.30 1.55 -5.70
CA LEU A 53 -1.27 0.51 -5.56
C LEU A 53 -0.83 0.11 -6.98
N THR A 54 0.41 0.42 -7.32
CA THR A 54 1.04 -0.04 -8.57
C THR A 54 1.84 -1.29 -8.27
N VAL A 55 1.38 -2.42 -8.80
CA VAL A 55 2.02 -3.73 -8.70
C VAL A 55 2.94 -3.92 -9.90
N TYR A 56 4.23 -4.11 -9.65
CA TYR A 56 5.23 -4.36 -10.70
C TYR A 56 5.51 -5.84 -10.90
N ARG A 57 5.39 -6.63 -9.83
CA ARG A 57 5.51 -8.09 -9.86
C ARG A 57 4.26 -8.74 -9.31
N ALA A 58 3.73 -9.69 -10.06
CA ALA A 58 2.60 -10.48 -9.60
C ALA A 58 2.94 -11.18 -8.27
N GLY A 59 1.96 -11.37 -7.41
CA GLY A 59 2.15 -12.16 -6.20
C GLY A 59 1.06 -11.94 -5.16
N VAL A 60 1.27 -12.57 -4.00
CA VAL A 60 0.35 -12.46 -2.86
C VAL A 60 0.79 -11.30 -1.97
N PHE A 61 -0.13 -10.38 -1.75
CA PHE A 61 -0.01 -9.26 -0.85
C PHE A 61 -0.86 -9.52 0.38
N THR A 62 -0.26 -9.39 1.56
CA THR A 62 -0.99 -9.37 2.83
C THR A 62 -1.33 -7.93 3.17
N ILE A 63 -2.59 -7.65 3.48
CA ILE A 63 -3.05 -6.35 3.96
C ILE A 63 -3.63 -6.54 5.34
N GLY A 64 -3.31 -5.66 6.29
CA GLY A 64 -3.75 -5.81 7.66
C GLY A 64 -3.57 -4.57 8.50
N PHE A 65 -4.10 -4.59 9.71
CA PHE A 65 -3.91 -3.52 10.67
C PHE A 65 -2.45 -3.42 11.11
N SER A 66 -1.81 -2.28 10.84
CA SER A 66 -0.41 -2.04 11.22
C SER A 66 -0.24 -1.64 12.69
N ASN A 67 -1.31 -1.16 13.33
CA ASN A 67 -1.30 -0.79 14.75
C ASN A 67 -2.69 -1.05 15.37
N ILE A 68 -2.86 -2.25 15.94
CA ILE A 68 -4.11 -2.66 16.57
C ILE A 68 -4.36 -1.89 17.87
N THR A 69 -3.31 -1.47 18.58
CA THR A 69 -3.43 -0.71 19.82
C THR A 69 -4.10 0.64 19.62
N ALA A 70 -3.90 1.26 18.44
CA ALA A 70 -4.60 2.48 18.03
C ALA A 70 -6.13 2.28 17.89
N LEU A 71 -6.59 1.04 17.73
CA LEU A 71 -8.01 0.70 17.62
C LEU A 71 -8.69 0.43 18.97
N SER A 72 -7.94 0.45 20.08
CA SER A 72 -8.46 0.11 21.43
C SER A 72 -9.63 0.97 21.92
N GLN A 73 -9.85 2.14 21.33
CA GLN A 73 -10.96 3.05 21.67
C GLN A 73 -12.28 2.69 20.98
N PHE A 74 -12.26 1.71 20.06
CA PHE A 74 -13.42 1.29 19.29
C PHE A 74 -13.91 -0.08 19.76
N SER A 75 -15.21 -0.24 19.97
CA SER A 75 -15.81 -1.57 20.15
C SER A 75 -16.06 -2.28 18.83
N VAL A 76 -16.12 -1.53 17.73
CA VAL A 76 -16.15 -2.04 16.36
C VAL A 76 -15.32 -1.11 15.48
N PHE A 77 -14.41 -1.68 14.69
CA PHE A 77 -13.68 -0.96 13.65
C PHE A 77 -13.49 -1.89 12.45
N ASN A 78 -14.22 -1.60 11.38
CA ASN A 78 -14.25 -2.40 10.17
C ASN A 78 -13.65 -1.62 9.02
N VAL A 79 -12.92 -2.32 8.16
CA VAL A 79 -12.36 -1.75 6.94
C VAL A 79 -12.69 -2.66 5.77
N ASN A 80 -13.38 -2.10 4.78
CA ASN A 80 -13.57 -2.73 3.47
C ASN A 80 -12.67 -2.03 2.47
N ILE A 81 -11.84 -2.80 1.76
CA ILE A 81 -10.91 -2.28 0.76
C ILE A 81 -11.23 -2.96 -0.56
N THR A 82 -11.63 -2.17 -1.55
CA THR A 82 -11.84 -2.63 -2.93
C THR A 82 -10.67 -2.18 -3.78
N PHE A 83 -9.94 -3.15 -4.35
CA PHE A 83 -8.90 -2.94 -5.36
C PHE A 83 -9.55 -3.06 -6.73
N SER A 84 -9.39 -2.07 -7.60
CA SER A 84 -9.96 -2.11 -8.95
C SER A 84 -9.01 -1.59 -10.00
N ASN A 85 -8.92 -2.29 -11.13
CA ASN A 85 -8.31 -1.81 -12.36
C ASN A 85 -9.24 -2.12 -13.55
N SER A 86 -8.78 -1.98 -14.79
CA SER A 86 -9.60 -2.22 -15.99
C SER A 86 -10.04 -3.67 -16.20
N SER A 87 -9.37 -4.64 -15.57
CA SER A 87 -9.56 -6.08 -15.81
C SER A 87 -9.91 -6.88 -14.56
N GLU A 88 -9.71 -6.32 -13.36
CA GLU A 88 -9.81 -7.04 -12.10
C GLU A 88 -10.43 -6.16 -11.01
N THR A 89 -11.26 -6.78 -10.17
CA THR A 89 -11.73 -6.18 -8.92
C THR A 89 -11.64 -7.21 -7.81
N VAL A 90 -10.91 -6.87 -6.74
CA VAL A 90 -10.77 -7.71 -5.54
C VAL A 90 -11.19 -6.93 -4.31
N ARG A 91 -11.73 -7.62 -3.32
CA ARG A 91 -12.17 -7.04 -2.05
C ARG A 91 -11.58 -7.80 -0.89
N ILE A 92 -11.17 -7.07 0.13
CA ILE A 92 -10.77 -7.62 1.43
C ILE A 92 -11.55 -6.92 2.54
N TYR A 93 -11.75 -7.64 3.64
CA TYR A 93 -12.48 -7.15 4.79
C TYR A 93 -11.67 -7.41 6.07
N LEU A 94 -11.41 -6.35 6.81
CA LEU A 94 -10.74 -6.39 8.10
C LEU A 94 -11.70 -5.91 9.19
N SER A 95 -11.59 -6.50 10.38
CA SER A 95 -12.50 -6.22 11.49
C SER A 95 -11.79 -6.34 12.83
N TYR A 96 -12.07 -5.38 13.71
CA TYR A 96 -11.59 -5.31 15.09
C TYR A 96 -12.76 -5.04 16.04
N PRO A 97 -12.80 -5.62 17.25
CA PRO A 97 -11.85 -6.59 17.82
C PRO A 97 -12.15 -8.05 17.45
N SER A 98 -13.21 -8.31 16.69
CA SER A 98 -13.58 -9.65 16.22
C SER A 98 -13.39 -9.76 14.71
N GLY A 99 -13.00 -10.95 14.22
CA GLY A 99 -12.80 -11.21 12.80
C GLY A 99 -11.33 -11.23 12.36
N SER A 100 -11.09 -11.00 11.06
CA SER A 100 -9.75 -10.99 10.47
C SER A 100 -9.06 -9.64 10.65
N TYR A 101 -7.85 -9.67 11.20
CA TYR A 101 -6.98 -8.50 11.35
C TYR A 101 -6.08 -8.26 10.13
N SER A 102 -5.94 -9.28 9.30
CA SER A 102 -5.22 -9.27 8.04
C SER A 102 -5.88 -10.23 7.05
N ASP A 103 -5.71 -9.97 5.76
CA ASP A 103 -6.15 -10.82 4.67
C ASP A 103 -5.13 -10.81 3.54
N GLN A 104 -5.21 -11.80 2.65
CA GLN A 104 -4.31 -11.99 1.52
C GLN A 104 -5.03 -11.81 0.19
N VAL A 105 -4.37 -11.16 -0.75
CA VAL A 105 -4.86 -10.98 -2.11
C VAL A 105 -3.74 -11.26 -3.10
N TYR A 106 -4.04 -12.06 -4.13
CA TYR A 106 -3.19 -12.15 -5.29
C TYR A 106 -3.48 -10.97 -6.21
N LEU A 107 -2.43 -10.26 -6.63
CA LEU A 107 -2.55 -9.15 -7.58
C LEU A 107 -1.60 -9.39 -8.76
N ALA A 108 -2.12 -9.22 -9.97
CA ALA A 108 -1.31 -9.18 -11.19
C ALA A 108 -0.62 -7.81 -11.35
N PRO A 109 0.40 -7.68 -12.22
CA PRO A 109 1.01 -6.39 -12.49
C PRO A 109 -0.03 -5.41 -13.06
N GLY A 110 -0.05 -4.19 -12.54
CA GLY A 110 -1.04 -3.19 -12.88
C GLY A 110 -1.18 -2.12 -11.81
N THR A 111 -1.88 -1.03 -12.14
CA THR A 111 -2.24 0.01 -11.16
C THR A 111 -3.68 -0.19 -10.72
N TYR A 112 -3.86 -0.42 -9.42
CA TYR A 112 -5.16 -0.57 -8.78
C TYR A 112 -5.54 0.73 -8.08
N TYR A 113 -6.77 1.17 -8.29
CA TYR A 113 -7.44 2.19 -7.51
C TYR A 113 -8.12 1.53 -6.33
N LEU A 114 -7.74 1.96 -5.13
CA LEU A 114 -8.28 1.43 -3.88
C LEU A 114 -9.39 2.35 -3.38
N ASN A 115 -10.56 1.79 -3.14
CA ASN A 115 -11.61 2.44 -2.36
C ASN A 115 -11.63 1.80 -0.97
N ILE A 116 -11.33 2.61 0.04
CA ILE A 116 -11.23 2.20 1.44
C ILE A 116 -12.42 2.80 2.19
N ILE A 117 -13.24 1.96 2.80
CA ILE A 117 -14.38 2.37 3.61
C ILE A 117 -14.15 1.87 5.03
N VAL A 118 -14.13 2.79 5.98
CA VAL A 118 -14.08 2.52 7.41
C VAL A 118 -15.47 2.68 7.98
N THR A 119 -15.92 1.72 8.78
CA THR A 119 -17.10 1.87 9.64
C THR A 119 -16.71 1.56 11.08
N TYR A 120 -17.21 2.35 12.02
CA TYR A 120 -16.77 2.26 13.41
C TYR A 120 -17.90 2.52 14.41
N TYR A 121 -17.69 1.99 15.62
CA TYR A 121 -18.43 2.33 16.83
C TYR A 121 -17.42 2.58 17.96
N VAL A 122 -17.39 3.80 18.47
CA VAL A 122 -16.51 4.22 19.58
C VAL A 122 -17.03 3.58 20.87
N SER A 123 -16.13 3.00 21.65
CA SER A 123 -16.48 2.42 22.95
C SER A 123 -17.18 3.45 23.84
N THR A 124 -18.22 3.03 24.55
CA THR A 124 -18.90 3.88 25.54
C THR A 124 -18.01 4.21 26.74
N THR A 125 -16.93 3.45 26.93
CA THR A 125 -15.90 3.68 27.95
C THR A 125 -14.61 4.27 27.38
N ALA A 126 -14.63 4.75 26.13
CA ALA A 126 -13.46 5.37 25.50
C ALA A 126 -12.95 6.55 26.34
N THR A 127 -11.63 6.67 26.42
CA THR A 127 -10.95 7.75 27.12
C THR A 127 -10.33 8.73 26.12
N ASN A 128 -9.96 9.92 26.62
CA ASN A 128 -9.28 10.91 25.79
C ASN A 128 -8.01 10.32 25.18
N SER A 129 -7.95 10.33 23.86
CA SER A 129 -6.79 9.86 23.11
C SER A 129 -6.66 10.64 21.80
N THR A 130 -5.47 10.61 21.22
CA THR A 130 -5.19 11.20 19.92
C THR A 130 -4.27 10.25 19.17
N TYR A 131 -4.60 9.97 17.92
CA TYR A 131 -3.80 9.10 17.07
C TYR A 131 -3.59 9.76 15.71
N SER A 132 -2.35 9.72 15.24
CA SER A 132 -1.97 10.12 13.89
C SER A 132 -0.87 9.18 13.43
N GLY A 133 -1.18 8.36 12.43
CA GLY A 133 -0.27 7.35 11.93
C GLY A 133 -0.95 6.34 11.01
N PRO A 134 -0.18 5.37 10.47
CA PRO A 134 -0.71 4.36 9.58
C PRO A 134 -1.54 3.31 10.34
N ILE A 135 -2.78 3.12 9.92
CA ILE A 135 -3.67 2.09 10.47
C ILE A 135 -3.70 0.80 9.63
N LEU A 136 -3.33 0.89 8.34
CA LEU A 136 -3.22 -0.24 7.42
C LEU A 136 -1.79 -0.36 6.92
N GLY A 137 -1.30 -1.60 6.81
CA GLY A 137 -0.05 -1.95 6.15
C GLY A 137 -0.28 -2.93 4.99
N VAL A 138 0.70 -2.98 4.09
CA VAL A 138 0.76 -3.94 2.98
C VAL A 138 2.13 -4.61 3.00
N TRP A 139 2.14 -5.93 2.93
CA TRP A 139 3.36 -6.75 2.91
C TRP A 139 3.33 -7.66 1.69
N TYR A 140 4.49 -7.85 1.07
CA TYR A 140 4.66 -8.76 -0.07
C TYR A 140 5.45 -9.98 0.38
N SER A 141 4.98 -11.17 0.02
CA SER A 141 5.75 -12.41 0.19
C SER A 141 6.08 -12.97 -1.19
N SER A 142 7.36 -12.99 -1.54
CA SER A 142 7.83 -13.81 -2.67
C SER A 142 7.83 -15.26 -2.21
N SER A 143 6.97 -16.09 -2.81
CA SER A 143 7.17 -17.55 -2.83
C SER A 143 8.43 -17.91 -3.60
#